data_AF-A0A833DAD0-F1
#
_entry.id   AF-A0A833DAD0-F1
#
_cell.length_a   1.000
_cell.length_b   1.000
_cell.length_c   1.000
_cell.angle_alpha   90.00
_cell.angle_beta   90.00
_cell.angle_gamma   90.00
#
_symmetry.space_group_name_H-M   'P 1'
#
loop_
_entity.id
_entity.type
_entity.pdbx_description
1 polymer ?
#
loop_
_entity_poly.entity_id
_entity_poly.type
_entity_poly.pdbx_seq_one_letter_code
_entity_poly.pdbx_strand_id
1 'polypeptide(L)'
;MDEKGRALSETVWTRLDRKAGAITEFTVRQLRHRISTWVVLSVGVLVMALLLAFYVDAIRETDEPYDDDGDSVDWDKDGYPRGQEDKFGTSDWDGTEYPGSGYYEADGNIDWNDEARFHSGNHTWHGEGYFEADWLDTDYSGGRWSGIIDWEDMEACREGQVYDDWWPEWGEACTYDDGSYFVSGRFKASGSVNVPDNYYMEWGHMTDEYYVEPDPASMYIDEDGILWDGRDVSEIGTEIDDDGDCLLLMNDDNNNGIPC
;
A
#
# COMPACT_ATOMS: atom_id res chain seq x y z
N MET A 1 -14.68 -97.55 -34.35
CA MET A 1 -14.80 -96.82 -33.06
C MET A 1 -14.46 -97.81 -31.97
N ASP A 2 -13.43 -97.51 -31.18
CA ASP A 2 -13.00 -98.38 -30.09
C ASP A 2 -13.87 -98.10 -28.84
N GLU A 3 -14.41 -99.15 -28.23
CA GLU A 3 -15.59 -99.11 -27.35
C GLU A 3 -15.26 -98.75 -25.88
N LYS A 4 -14.01 -98.42 -25.58
CA LYS A 4 -13.59 -98.01 -24.24
C LYS A 4 -12.53 -96.93 -24.33
N GLY A 5 -12.94 -95.66 -24.47
CA GLY A 5 -12.10 -94.46 -24.53
C GLY A 5 -11.14 -94.26 -23.34
N ARG A 6 -10.17 -95.16 -23.18
CA ARG A 6 -9.16 -95.24 -22.11
C ARG A 6 -7.73 -95.04 -22.64
N ALA A 7 -7.55 -94.94 -23.95
CA ALA A 7 -6.24 -94.62 -24.54
C ALA A 7 -5.93 -93.11 -24.55
N LEU A 8 -6.93 -92.25 -24.36
CA LEU A 8 -6.76 -90.78 -24.28
C LEU A 8 -6.45 -90.28 -22.86
N SER A 9 -6.68 -91.10 -21.82
CA SER A 9 -6.49 -90.69 -20.43
C SER A 9 -5.05 -90.80 -19.92
N GLU A 10 -4.18 -91.58 -20.56
CA GLU A 10 -2.79 -91.73 -20.09
C GLU A 10 -1.83 -90.65 -20.60
N THR A 11 -2.24 -89.79 -21.55
CA THR A 11 -1.30 -88.87 -22.22
C THR A 11 -1.58 -87.39 -22.01
N VAL A 12 -2.81 -87.01 -21.67
CA VAL A 12 -3.17 -85.59 -21.47
C VAL A 12 -3.00 -85.17 -20.01
N TRP A 13 -3.51 -85.94 -19.05
CA TRP A 13 -3.50 -85.59 -17.63
C TRP A 13 -2.10 -85.59 -17.01
N THR A 14 -1.26 -86.56 -17.35
CA THR A 14 0.15 -86.64 -16.91
C THR A 14 1.02 -85.54 -17.51
N ARG A 15 0.72 -85.07 -18.73
CA ARG A 15 1.42 -83.93 -19.36
C ARG A 15 0.92 -82.59 -18.84
N LEU A 16 -0.36 -82.48 -18.47
CA LEU A 16 -0.95 -81.26 -17.92
C LEU A 16 -0.43 -81.01 -16.49
N ASP A 17 -0.31 -82.05 -15.67
CA ASP A 17 0.22 -81.96 -14.30
C ASP A 17 1.70 -81.57 -14.29
N ARG A 18 2.53 -82.16 -15.16
CA ARG A 18 3.96 -81.81 -15.28
C ARG A 18 4.18 -80.40 -15.81
N LYS A 19 3.28 -79.90 -16.67
CA LYS A 19 3.29 -78.51 -17.14
C LYS A 19 2.79 -77.55 -16.07
N ALA A 20 1.74 -77.91 -15.32
CA ALA A 20 1.23 -77.11 -14.22
C ALA A 20 2.28 -76.97 -13.10
N GLY A 21 2.96 -78.05 -12.74
CA GLY A 21 4.07 -78.03 -11.77
C GLY A 21 5.27 -77.18 -12.24
N ALA A 22 5.62 -77.24 -13.52
CA ALA A 22 6.70 -76.39 -14.07
C ALA A 22 6.32 -74.90 -14.07
N ILE A 23 5.03 -74.58 -14.32
CA ILE A 23 4.53 -73.21 -14.27
C ILE A 23 4.48 -72.70 -12.83
N THR A 24 4.05 -73.52 -11.86
CA THR A 24 4.02 -73.12 -10.44
C THR A 24 5.42 -72.97 -9.86
N GLU A 25 6.38 -73.82 -10.22
CA GLU A 25 7.77 -73.66 -9.79
C GLU A 25 8.39 -72.39 -10.40
N PHE A 26 8.09 -72.10 -11.67
CA PHE A 26 8.56 -70.88 -12.33
C PHE A 26 7.93 -69.61 -11.73
N THR A 27 6.64 -69.63 -11.40
CA THR A 27 5.98 -68.48 -10.75
C THR A 27 6.45 -68.27 -9.32
N VAL A 28 6.67 -69.34 -8.55
CA VAL A 28 7.22 -69.26 -7.19
C VAL A 28 8.66 -68.73 -7.18
N ARG A 29 9.51 -69.14 -8.16
CA ARG A 29 10.86 -68.56 -8.33
C ARG A 29 10.83 -67.10 -8.78
N GLN A 30 9.86 -66.70 -9.60
CA GLN A 30 9.68 -65.29 -9.97
C GLN A 30 9.14 -64.42 -8.82
N LEU A 31 8.34 -64.99 -7.92
CA LEU A 31 7.82 -64.32 -6.72
C LEU A 31 8.89 -64.12 -5.63
N ARG A 32 9.89 -65.00 -5.55
CA ARG A 32 10.91 -64.99 -4.46
C ARG A 32 11.90 -63.81 -4.52
N HIS A 33 12.05 -63.14 -5.67
CA HIS A 33 13.06 -62.10 -5.87
C HIS A 33 12.53 -60.72 -6.26
N ARG A 34 11.22 -60.49 -6.28
CA ARG A 34 10.67 -59.18 -6.66
C ARG A 34 10.08 -58.46 -5.45
N ILE A 35 10.96 -57.98 -4.56
CA ILE A 35 10.67 -56.67 -3.98
C ILE A 35 10.70 -55.73 -5.19
N SER A 36 9.51 -55.38 -5.65
CA SER A 36 9.33 -54.59 -6.86
C SER A 36 10.15 -53.32 -6.74
N THR A 37 11.04 -53.06 -7.70
CA THR A 37 11.84 -51.81 -7.74
C THR A 37 10.96 -50.57 -7.58
N TRP A 38 9.71 -50.66 -8.03
CA TRP A 38 8.67 -49.64 -7.85
C TRP A 38 8.30 -49.39 -6.38
N VAL A 39 8.25 -50.43 -5.54
CA VAL A 39 7.96 -50.28 -4.10
C VAL A 39 9.10 -49.54 -3.41
N VAL A 40 10.35 -49.87 -3.73
CA VAL A 40 11.52 -49.18 -3.16
C VAL A 40 11.58 -47.73 -3.63
N LEU A 41 11.29 -47.47 -4.91
CA LEU A 41 11.22 -46.12 -5.45
C LEU A 41 10.09 -45.33 -4.79
N SER A 42 8.89 -45.90 -4.64
CA SER A 42 7.77 -45.23 -3.98
C SER A 42 8.09 -44.87 -2.52
N VAL A 43 8.67 -45.80 -1.76
CA VAL A 43 9.09 -45.52 -0.37
C VAL A 43 10.18 -44.45 -0.33
N GLY A 44 11.15 -44.50 -1.24
CA GLY A 44 12.21 -43.49 -1.34
C GLY A 44 11.66 -42.08 -1.64
N VAL A 45 10.73 -41.97 -2.59
CA VAL A 45 10.05 -40.71 -2.90
C VAL A 45 9.22 -40.22 -1.72
N LEU A 46 8.53 -41.11 -1.01
CA LEU A 46 7.74 -40.75 0.17
C LEU A 46 8.61 -40.23 1.31
N VAL A 47 9.77 -40.85 1.54
CA VAL A 47 10.75 -40.39 2.53
C VAL A 47 11.35 -39.05 2.13
N MET A 48 11.70 -38.86 0.84
CA MET A 48 12.19 -37.57 0.36
C MET A 48 11.14 -36.46 0.46
N ALA A 49 9.87 -36.76 0.16
CA ALA A 49 8.78 -35.80 0.32
C ALA A 49 8.55 -35.42 1.80
N LEU A 50 8.67 -36.38 2.72
CA LEU A 50 8.61 -36.11 4.16
C LEU A 50 9.77 -35.22 4.63
N LEU A 51 11.00 -35.49 4.17
CA LEU A 51 12.16 -34.65 4.49
C LEU A 51 12.01 -33.23 3.94
N LEU A 52 11.46 -33.09 2.72
CA LEU A 52 11.17 -31.78 2.13
C LEU A 52 10.11 -31.03 2.95
N ALA A 53 9.07 -31.73 3.43
CA ALA A 53 8.05 -31.10 4.27
C ALA A 53 8.63 -30.57 5.59
N PHE A 54 9.50 -31.34 6.27
CA PHE A 54 10.19 -30.85 7.47
C PHE A 54 11.17 -29.71 7.18
N TYR A 55 11.81 -29.71 6.01
CA TYR A 55 12.70 -28.63 5.60
C TYR A 55 11.95 -27.32 5.36
N VAL A 56 10.79 -27.39 4.69
CA VAL A 56 9.91 -26.23 4.49
C VAL A 56 9.40 -25.71 5.82
N ASP A 57 8.96 -26.59 6.72
CA ASP A 57 8.48 -26.20 8.05
C ASP A 57 9.58 -25.50 8.86
N ALA A 58 10.80 -26.04 8.83
CA ALA A 58 11.94 -25.46 9.53
C ALA A 58 12.36 -24.08 8.99
N ILE A 59 12.22 -23.80 7.69
CA ILE A 59 12.49 -22.48 7.12
C ILE A 59 11.41 -21.46 7.50
N ARG A 60 10.17 -21.90 7.69
CA ARG A 60 9.08 -20.99 8.10
C ARG A 60 9.19 -20.55 9.56
N GLU A 61 9.86 -21.35 10.40
CA GLU A 61 10.01 -21.04 11.83
C GLU A 61 11.21 -20.13 12.14
N THR A 62 12.14 -19.91 11.20
CA THR A 62 13.44 -19.30 11.53
C THR A 62 13.45 -17.78 11.56
N ASP A 63 12.53 -17.12 10.87
CA ASP A 63 12.64 -15.69 10.63
C ASP A 63 11.38 -14.97 11.15
N GLU A 64 11.59 -14.06 12.11
CA GLU A 64 10.56 -13.09 12.50
C GLU A 64 10.31 -12.19 11.28
N PRO A 65 9.04 -11.89 10.93
CA PRO A 65 8.75 -11.00 9.82
C PRO A 65 9.37 -9.64 10.11
N TYR A 66 10.16 -9.15 9.16
CA TYR A 66 10.95 -7.94 9.28
C TYR A 66 10.41 -6.92 8.28
N ASP A 67 10.07 -5.74 8.78
CA ASP A 67 9.65 -4.60 7.98
C ASP A 67 10.91 -3.93 7.40
N ASP A 68 11.16 -4.13 6.10
CA ASP A 68 12.36 -3.65 5.41
C ASP A 68 12.19 -2.25 4.78
N ASP A 69 10.97 -1.87 4.39
CA ASP A 69 10.65 -0.59 3.73
C ASP A 69 10.03 0.46 4.67
N GLY A 70 9.69 0.06 5.90
CA GLY A 70 9.20 0.93 6.97
C GLY A 70 7.75 1.36 6.77
N ASP A 71 6.97 0.65 5.96
CA ASP A 71 5.57 0.97 5.67
C ASP A 71 4.63 0.59 6.85
N SER A 72 5.11 -0.21 7.80
CA SER A 72 4.38 -0.49 9.04
C SER A 72 4.49 0.60 10.11
N VAL A 73 5.39 1.57 9.89
CA VAL A 73 5.67 2.64 10.83
C VAL A 73 4.61 3.75 10.69
N ASP A 74 4.25 4.32 11.82
CA ASP A 74 3.39 5.50 11.95
C ASP A 74 4.26 6.61 12.58
N TRP A 75 4.77 7.50 11.73
CA TRP A 75 5.77 8.49 12.13
C TRP A 75 5.16 9.70 12.82
N ASP A 76 3.98 10.14 12.36
CA ASP A 76 3.27 11.29 12.90
C ASP A 76 2.30 10.97 14.06
N LYS A 77 2.01 9.69 14.28
CA LYS A 77 1.21 9.12 15.38
C LYS A 77 -0.27 9.43 15.27
N ASP A 78 -0.78 9.57 14.06
CA ASP A 78 -2.21 9.69 13.81
C ASP A 78 -2.97 8.34 13.93
N GLY A 79 -2.22 7.23 13.99
CA GLY A 79 -2.71 5.88 14.19
C GLY A 79 -2.83 5.06 12.90
N TYR A 80 -2.49 5.60 11.74
CA TYR A 80 -2.47 4.92 10.46
C TYR A 80 -1.03 4.56 10.09
N PRO A 81 -0.73 3.31 9.72
CA PRO A 81 0.59 2.96 9.22
C PRO A 81 0.84 3.60 7.85
N ARG A 82 2.10 3.96 7.57
CA ARG A 82 2.54 4.55 6.30
C ARG A 82 2.05 3.78 5.06
N GLY A 83 2.03 2.46 5.07
CA GLY A 83 1.55 1.65 3.93
C GLY A 83 0.06 1.85 3.66
N GLN A 84 -0.73 2.12 4.69
CA GLN A 84 -2.13 2.52 4.52
C GLN A 84 -2.21 3.94 3.96
N GLU A 85 -1.37 4.84 4.43
CA GLU A 85 -1.35 6.23 3.99
C GLU A 85 -0.91 6.38 2.53
N ASP A 86 0.15 5.68 2.12
CA ASP A 86 0.64 5.64 0.75
C ASP A 86 -0.45 5.13 -0.22
N LYS A 87 -1.28 4.18 0.23
CA LYS A 87 -2.43 3.69 -0.54
C LYS A 87 -3.55 4.74 -0.72
N PHE A 88 -3.76 5.59 0.27
CA PHE A 88 -4.73 6.68 0.21
C PHE A 88 -4.13 8.00 -0.31
N GLY A 89 -2.81 8.05 -0.49
CA GLY A 89 -2.06 9.25 -0.89
C GLY A 89 -1.99 10.31 0.21
N THR A 90 -2.03 9.89 1.47
CA THR A 90 -1.90 10.76 2.64
C THR A 90 -0.46 10.77 3.17
N SER A 91 -0.12 11.70 4.04
CA SER A 91 1.27 12.00 4.41
C SER A 91 1.56 11.59 5.85
N ASP A 92 2.36 10.54 6.02
CA ASP A 92 2.89 10.01 7.29
C ASP A 92 3.83 10.95 8.07
N TRP A 93 4.05 12.16 7.57
CA TRP A 93 4.77 13.22 8.27
C TRP A 93 3.85 14.27 8.91
N ASP A 94 2.58 14.31 8.53
CA ASP A 94 1.61 15.30 8.98
C ASP A 94 0.37 14.59 9.54
N GLY A 95 0.32 14.45 10.87
CA GLY A 95 -0.80 13.74 11.51
C GLY A 95 -2.15 14.47 11.47
N THR A 96 -2.27 15.53 10.66
CA THR A 96 -3.56 16.09 10.24
C THR A 96 -4.04 15.54 8.89
N GLU A 97 -3.16 14.92 8.11
CA GLU A 97 -3.42 14.28 6.83
C GLU A 97 -3.44 12.76 6.99
N TYR A 98 -4.51 12.21 7.57
CA TYR A 98 -4.76 10.76 7.65
C TYR A 98 -5.74 10.27 6.57
N PRO A 99 -5.83 8.95 6.30
CA PRO A 99 -6.89 8.39 5.47
C PRO A 99 -8.29 8.84 5.89
N GLY A 100 -8.92 9.66 5.04
CA GLY A 100 -10.26 10.21 5.29
C GLY A 100 -10.33 11.54 6.05
N SER A 101 -9.19 12.16 6.37
CA SER A 101 -9.06 13.52 6.95
C SER A 101 -9.59 14.66 6.05
N GLY A 102 -9.91 14.34 4.79
CA GLY A 102 -10.30 15.31 3.79
C GLY A 102 -9.11 16.12 3.29
N TYR A 103 -9.09 16.44 2.00
CA TYR A 103 -8.04 17.27 1.41
C TYR A 103 -8.64 18.54 0.79
N TYR A 104 -7.77 19.51 0.58
CA TYR A 104 -8.14 20.75 -0.07
C TYR A 104 -8.20 20.56 -1.59
N GLU A 105 -9.37 20.79 -2.18
CA GLU A 105 -9.55 20.83 -3.63
C GLU A 105 -9.69 22.30 -4.08
N ALA A 106 -8.70 22.77 -4.86
CA ALA A 106 -8.69 24.11 -5.42
C ALA A 106 -9.70 24.21 -6.57
N ASP A 107 -10.67 25.13 -6.45
CA ASP A 107 -11.64 25.43 -7.51
C ASP A 107 -11.08 26.47 -8.49
N GLY A 108 -10.24 27.38 -8.01
CA GLY A 108 -9.62 28.41 -8.82
C GLY A 108 -8.65 29.28 -8.04
N ASN A 109 -7.93 30.12 -8.76
CA ASN A 109 -6.97 31.06 -8.21
C ASN A 109 -7.02 32.40 -8.94
N ILE A 110 -6.55 33.43 -8.24
CA ILE A 110 -6.13 34.71 -8.81
C ILE A 110 -4.62 34.74 -8.64
N ASP A 111 -3.89 34.75 -9.74
CA ASP A 111 -2.44 34.84 -9.73
C ASP A 111 -1.96 36.26 -10.08
N TRP A 112 -0.66 36.46 -10.26
CA TRP A 112 -0.05 37.76 -10.57
C TRP A 112 -0.36 38.30 -11.98
N ASN A 113 -0.85 37.48 -12.90
CA ASN A 113 -1.09 37.84 -14.31
C ASN A 113 -2.58 38.03 -14.66
N ASP A 114 -3.49 37.75 -13.72
CA ASP A 114 -4.93 37.91 -13.93
C ASP A 114 -5.40 39.38 -13.97
N GLU A 115 -6.19 39.73 -14.98
CA GLU A 115 -6.80 41.07 -15.13
C GLU A 115 -7.93 41.31 -14.11
N ALA A 116 -8.63 40.25 -13.69
CA ALA A 116 -9.73 40.31 -12.74
C ALA A 116 -9.28 39.76 -11.38
N ARG A 117 -8.89 40.65 -10.47
CA ARG A 117 -8.35 40.31 -9.14
C ARG A 117 -9.39 40.32 -8.02
N PHE A 118 -10.65 40.05 -8.38
CA PHE A 118 -11.79 40.08 -7.47
C PHE A 118 -12.59 38.79 -7.59
N HIS A 119 -12.89 38.16 -6.46
CA HIS A 119 -13.75 36.98 -6.37
C HIS A 119 -14.64 37.05 -5.14
N SER A 120 -15.79 36.39 -5.17
CA SER A 120 -16.72 36.35 -4.04
C SER A 120 -17.44 35.02 -3.96
N GLY A 121 -17.67 34.52 -2.75
CA GLY A 121 -18.38 33.27 -2.52
C GLY A 121 -18.13 32.71 -1.12
N ASN A 122 -18.62 31.49 -0.89
CA ASN A 122 -18.31 30.70 0.30
C ASN A 122 -17.26 29.66 -0.08
N HIS A 123 -16.03 29.89 0.36
CA HIS A 123 -14.88 29.06 0.02
C HIS A 123 -13.94 28.90 1.22
N THR A 124 -13.08 27.89 1.12
CA THR A 124 -11.83 27.86 1.88
C THR A 124 -10.80 28.64 1.06
N TRP A 125 -10.35 29.75 1.62
CA TRP A 125 -9.43 30.70 1.02
C TRP A 125 -8.00 30.39 1.46
N HIS A 126 -7.05 30.58 0.54
CA HIS A 126 -5.63 30.36 0.77
C HIS A 126 -4.81 31.40 0.00
N GLY A 127 -4.19 32.33 0.72
CA GLY A 127 -3.41 33.41 0.09
C GLY A 127 -3.51 34.71 0.86
N GLU A 128 -3.34 35.82 0.13
CA GLU A 128 -3.23 37.15 0.72
C GLU A 128 -4.12 38.16 0.00
N GLY A 129 -4.84 38.99 0.74
CA GLY A 129 -5.70 40.01 0.12
C GLY A 129 -6.60 40.79 1.07
N TYR A 130 -7.33 41.74 0.50
CA TYR A 130 -8.38 42.47 1.19
C TYR A 130 -9.66 41.65 1.18
N PHE A 131 -10.22 41.36 2.34
CA PHE A 131 -11.39 40.52 2.50
C PHE A 131 -12.53 41.29 3.18
N GLU A 132 -13.70 41.26 2.56
CA GLU A 132 -14.95 41.75 3.13
C GLU A 132 -15.83 40.55 3.48
N ALA A 133 -16.02 40.31 4.77
CA ALA A 133 -16.68 39.12 5.27
C ALA A 133 -18.21 39.30 5.37
N ASP A 134 -18.97 38.40 4.76
CA ASP A 134 -20.39 38.19 5.08
C ASP A 134 -20.54 37.22 6.28
N TRP A 135 -19.66 36.23 6.35
CA TRP A 135 -19.60 35.22 7.41
C TRP A 135 -18.17 34.67 7.55
N LEU A 136 -17.74 34.40 8.79
CA LEU A 136 -16.43 33.85 9.14
C LEU A 136 -16.60 32.57 9.96
N ASP A 137 -15.79 31.55 9.65
CA ASP A 137 -15.67 30.35 10.48
C ASP A 137 -14.56 30.55 11.51
N THR A 138 -14.93 30.89 12.75
CA THR A 138 -13.96 31.08 13.84
C THR A 138 -13.47 29.75 14.42
N ASP A 139 -14.17 28.66 14.15
CA ASP A 139 -13.83 27.33 14.67
C ASP A 139 -12.90 26.57 13.72
N TYR A 140 -12.60 27.14 12.55
CA TYR A 140 -11.67 26.56 11.59
C TYR A 140 -10.26 26.53 12.18
N SER A 141 -9.79 25.32 12.46
CA SER A 141 -8.52 25.07 13.14
C SER A 141 -7.76 23.96 12.42
N GLY A 142 -6.45 23.93 12.60
CA GLY A 142 -5.57 22.93 12.00
C GLY A 142 -4.19 22.96 12.63
N GLY A 143 -3.23 22.28 12.01
CA GLY A 143 -1.88 22.13 12.55
C GLY A 143 -1.12 23.46 12.69
N ARG A 144 -0.08 23.50 13.53
CA ARG A 144 0.75 24.70 13.76
C ARG A 144 1.41 25.27 12.49
N TRP A 145 1.57 24.45 11.46
CA TRP A 145 2.19 24.83 10.18
C TRP A 145 1.18 25.03 9.05
N SER A 146 -0.12 24.89 9.34
CA SER A 146 -1.18 25.03 8.35
C SER A 146 -1.38 26.47 7.86
N GLY A 147 -0.79 27.46 8.55
CA GLY A 147 -0.94 28.88 8.22
C GLY A 147 -2.38 29.36 8.35
N ILE A 148 -3.17 28.73 9.22
CA ILE A 148 -4.56 29.10 9.48
C ILE A 148 -4.60 30.39 10.30
N ILE A 149 -5.49 31.29 9.91
CA ILE A 149 -5.71 32.57 10.58
C ILE A 149 -6.44 32.34 11.90
N ASP A 150 -5.82 32.79 13.00
CA ASP A 150 -6.48 32.86 14.30
C ASP A 150 -7.30 34.15 14.41
N TRP A 151 -8.62 34.01 14.34
CA TRP A 151 -9.54 35.13 14.43
C TRP A 151 -9.69 35.67 15.87
N GLU A 152 -9.25 34.94 16.91
CA GLU A 152 -9.34 35.40 18.31
C GLU A 152 -8.25 36.41 18.67
N ASP A 153 -7.08 36.37 18.01
CA ASP A 153 -5.92 37.24 18.28
C ASP A 153 -5.74 38.36 17.24
N MET A 154 -6.84 38.82 16.63
CA MET A 154 -6.77 39.88 15.62
C MET A 154 -6.46 41.26 16.23
N GLU A 155 -5.40 41.88 15.73
CA GLU A 155 -5.09 43.29 15.97
C GLU A 155 -5.65 44.21 14.88
N ALA A 156 -5.73 45.51 15.18
CA ALA A 156 -6.05 46.51 14.18
C ALA A 156 -4.90 46.65 13.16
N CYS A 157 -5.22 46.77 11.88
CA CYS A 157 -4.21 46.94 10.83
C CYS A 157 -3.35 48.19 11.08
N ARG A 158 -2.05 48.09 10.82
CA ARG A 158 -1.14 49.24 10.91
C ARG A 158 -1.48 50.26 9.82
N GLU A 159 -1.36 51.54 10.14
CA GLU A 159 -1.53 52.60 9.15
C GLU A 159 -0.42 52.49 8.08
N GLY A 160 -0.80 52.53 6.80
CA GLY A 160 0.12 52.41 5.67
C GLY A 160 -0.37 51.45 4.60
N GLN A 161 0.36 51.38 3.48
CA GLN A 161 0.13 50.38 2.44
C GLN A 161 0.75 49.05 2.86
N VAL A 162 -0.03 47.97 2.75
CA VAL A 162 0.46 46.62 3.04
C VAL A 162 1.56 46.27 2.04
N TYR A 163 2.66 45.72 2.55
CA TYR A 163 3.93 45.41 1.86
C TYR A 163 4.81 46.58 1.45
N ASP A 164 4.36 47.82 1.59
CA ASP A 164 5.22 49.00 1.45
C ASP A 164 5.66 49.52 2.83
N ASP A 165 4.72 49.62 3.77
CA ASP A 165 4.96 50.14 5.12
C ASP A 165 5.08 49.04 6.18
N TRP A 166 4.40 47.91 5.98
CA TRP A 166 4.42 46.78 6.91
C TRP A 166 4.10 45.46 6.19
N TRP A 167 4.59 44.34 6.74
CA TRP A 167 4.40 43.00 6.20
C TRP A 167 3.68 42.12 7.22
N PRO A 168 2.51 41.56 6.90
CA PRO A 168 1.87 40.53 7.73
C PRO A 168 2.68 39.25 7.72
N GLU A 169 2.68 38.51 8.83
CA GLU A 169 3.17 37.13 8.83
C GLU A 169 2.09 36.18 8.27
N TRP A 170 2.53 35.03 7.77
CA TRP A 170 1.62 34.02 7.25
C TRP A 170 0.82 33.38 8.38
N GLY A 171 -0.50 33.40 8.29
CA GLY A 171 -1.43 32.98 9.36
C GLY A 171 -1.94 34.15 10.21
N GLU A 172 -1.70 35.40 9.82
CA GLU A 172 -2.23 36.58 10.50
C GLU A 172 -3.38 37.22 9.72
N ALA A 173 -4.31 37.82 10.46
CA ALA A 173 -5.28 38.77 9.92
C ALA A 173 -5.31 40.04 10.76
N CYS A 174 -5.65 41.14 10.11
CA CYS A 174 -5.91 42.39 10.79
C CYS A 174 -7.23 43.00 10.31
N THR A 175 -7.82 43.83 11.16
CA THR A 175 -9.08 44.51 10.87
C THR A 175 -8.88 46.02 10.67
N TYR A 176 -9.61 46.59 9.72
CA TYR A 176 -9.71 48.02 9.47
C TYR A 176 -10.93 48.62 10.18
N ASP A 177 -10.92 49.95 10.39
CA ASP A 177 -12.00 50.69 11.06
C ASP A 177 -13.37 50.59 10.34
N ASP A 178 -13.38 50.25 9.06
CA ASP A 178 -14.58 50.07 8.24
C ASP A 178 -15.18 48.67 8.34
N GLY A 179 -14.55 47.76 9.08
CA GLY A 179 -14.96 46.36 9.22
C GLY A 179 -14.47 45.44 8.11
N SER A 180 -13.62 45.94 7.20
CA SER A 180 -12.88 45.09 6.27
C SER A 180 -11.66 44.46 6.94
N TYR A 181 -11.18 43.37 6.37
CA TYR A 181 -10.03 42.63 6.88
C TYR A 181 -8.91 42.62 5.83
N PHE A 182 -7.67 42.61 6.30
CA PHE A 182 -6.56 42.11 5.50
C PHE A 182 -6.19 40.73 6.04
N VAL A 183 -6.11 39.75 5.14
CA VAL A 183 -5.85 38.35 5.48
C VAL A 183 -4.57 37.89 4.80
N SER A 184 -3.73 37.15 5.52
CA SER A 184 -2.59 36.41 4.98
C SER A 184 -2.60 35.01 5.58
N GLY A 185 -2.95 33.99 4.79
CA GLY A 185 -2.99 32.60 5.24
C GLY A 185 -4.20 31.81 4.73
N ARG A 186 -4.56 30.76 5.48
CA ARG A 186 -5.72 29.88 5.22
C ARG A 186 -6.89 30.22 6.14
N PHE A 187 -8.08 30.30 5.59
CA PHE A 187 -9.29 30.51 6.38
C PHE A 187 -10.55 30.10 5.62
N LYS A 188 -11.63 29.81 6.36
CA LYS A 188 -12.93 29.46 5.78
C LYS A 188 -13.92 30.58 6.04
N ALA A 189 -14.45 31.16 4.97
CA ALA A 189 -15.33 32.31 5.06
C ALA A 189 -16.20 32.48 3.82
N SER A 190 -17.33 33.14 4.03
CA SER A 190 -18.16 33.67 2.95
C SER A 190 -17.95 35.17 2.86
N GLY A 191 -17.66 35.67 1.66
CA GLY A 191 -17.43 37.09 1.45
C GLY A 191 -16.86 37.40 0.09
N SER A 192 -16.25 38.57 -0.03
CA SER A 192 -15.56 39.00 -1.24
C SER A 192 -14.10 39.33 -0.96
N VAL A 193 -13.22 38.92 -1.87
CA VAL A 193 -11.79 39.15 -1.81
C VAL A 193 -11.34 40.02 -2.97
N ASN A 194 -10.45 40.96 -2.67
CA ASN A 194 -9.73 41.77 -3.65
C ASN A 194 -8.22 41.62 -3.42
N VAL A 195 -7.53 41.07 -4.42
CA VAL A 195 -6.12 40.70 -4.31
C VAL A 195 -5.25 41.84 -4.86
N PRO A 196 -4.32 42.41 -4.08
CA PRO A 196 -3.40 43.43 -4.57
C PRO A 196 -2.44 42.89 -5.63
N ASP A 197 -1.85 43.77 -6.44
CA ASP A 197 -0.92 43.38 -7.51
C ASP A 197 0.32 42.63 -6.96
N ASN A 198 0.75 41.58 -7.66
CA ASN A 198 1.83 40.64 -7.29
C ASN A 198 1.51 39.61 -6.20
N TYR A 199 0.29 39.60 -5.67
CA TYR A 199 -0.17 38.59 -4.71
C TYR A 199 -1.03 37.52 -5.37
N TYR A 200 -1.34 36.47 -4.62
CA TYR A 200 -2.23 35.43 -5.08
C TYR A 200 -3.27 35.11 -4.00
N MET A 201 -4.43 34.65 -4.47
CA MET A 201 -5.46 34.07 -3.62
C MET A 201 -6.04 32.86 -4.35
N GLU A 202 -6.02 31.73 -3.68
CA GLU A 202 -6.65 30.49 -4.12
C GLU A 202 -7.93 30.27 -3.32
N TRP A 203 -8.95 29.74 -3.97
CA TRP A 203 -10.19 29.35 -3.33
C TRP A 203 -10.60 27.96 -3.74
N GLY A 204 -11.27 27.27 -2.83
CA GLY A 204 -11.64 25.88 -3.00
C GLY A 204 -12.58 25.42 -1.91
N HIS A 205 -12.63 24.11 -1.72
CA HIS A 205 -13.38 23.47 -0.66
C HIS A 205 -12.57 22.33 -0.05
N MET A 206 -12.79 22.07 1.24
CA MET A 206 -12.34 20.82 1.83
C MET A 206 -13.32 19.71 1.46
N THR A 207 -12.80 18.57 1.04
CA THR A 207 -13.61 17.38 0.80
C THR A 207 -14.20 16.86 2.11
N ASP A 208 -15.30 16.09 2.01
CA ASP A 208 -15.93 15.49 3.18
C ASP A 208 -14.96 14.55 3.93
N GLU A 209 -14.89 14.74 5.24
CA GLU A 209 -14.21 13.82 6.16
C GLU A 209 -15.03 12.54 6.32
N TYR A 210 -14.36 11.39 6.27
CA TYR A 210 -14.98 10.10 6.56
C TYR A 210 -14.03 9.22 7.35
N TYR A 211 -14.59 8.37 8.20
CA TYR A 211 -13.79 7.47 9.01
C TYR A 211 -13.29 6.29 8.19
N VAL A 212 -11.97 6.11 8.17
CA VAL A 212 -11.29 4.90 7.71
C VAL A 212 -10.84 4.11 8.93
N GLU A 213 -11.01 2.79 8.90
CA GLU A 213 -10.50 1.95 10.00
C GLU A 213 -8.98 1.81 9.84
N PRO A 214 -8.16 2.12 10.87
CA PRO A 214 -6.72 1.91 10.79
C PRO A 214 -6.39 0.43 10.67
N ASP A 215 -5.53 0.12 9.71
CA ASP A 215 -5.02 -1.22 9.48
C ASP A 215 -3.98 -1.55 10.57
N PRO A 216 -3.91 -2.81 11.04
CA PRO A 216 -2.88 -3.20 11.98
C PRO A 216 -1.52 -3.21 11.29
N ALA A 217 -0.48 -2.67 11.94
CA ALA A 217 0.90 -2.66 11.44
C ALA A 217 1.40 -4.04 10.98
N SER A 218 0.91 -5.13 11.58
CA SER A 218 1.25 -6.49 11.17
C SER A 218 0.83 -6.87 9.75
N MET A 219 -0.05 -6.10 9.08
CA MET A 219 -0.36 -6.31 7.65
C MET A 219 0.75 -5.81 6.72
N TYR A 220 1.65 -4.99 7.23
CA TYR A 220 2.71 -4.31 6.50
C TYR A 220 4.09 -4.89 6.88
N ILE A 221 4.21 -5.49 8.08
CA ILE A 221 5.43 -6.18 8.56
C ILE A 221 5.73 -7.50 7.80
N ASP A 222 4.74 -8.16 7.19
CA ASP A 222 4.87 -9.52 6.63
C ASP A 222 4.80 -9.63 5.09
N GLU A 223 5.21 -8.58 4.39
CA GLU A 223 5.30 -8.50 2.91
C GLU A 223 6.30 -9.51 2.27
N ASP A 224 7.10 -10.22 3.07
CA ASP A 224 7.95 -11.33 2.59
C ASP A 224 7.22 -12.68 2.50
N GLY A 225 5.90 -12.68 2.72
CA GLY A 225 5.05 -13.84 2.59
C GLY A 225 4.94 -14.28 1.14
N ILE A 226 5.85 -15.15 0.66
CA ILE A 226 5.72 -15.90 -0.61
C ILE A 226 4.24 -16.23 -0.85
N LEU A 227 3.61 -15.58 -1.83
CA LEU A 227 2.20 -15.74 -2.15
C LEU A 227 1.94 -17.14 -2.76
N TRP A 228 1.50 -18.10 -1.93
CA TRP A 228 1.15 -19.46 -2.37
C TRP A 228 -0.30 -19.59 -2.86
N ASP A 229 -0.94 -18.53 -3.35
CA ASP A 229 -2.32 -18.54 -3.86
C ASP A 229 -2.44 -19.01 -5.33
N GLY A 230 -1.30 -19.30 -5.97
CA GLY A 230 -1.25 -19.83 -7.33
C GLY A 230 -1.43 -18.77 -8.42
N ARG A 231 -1.40 -17.48 -8.06
CA ARG A 231 -0.96 -16.43 -8.99
C ARG A 231 0.57 -16.40 -9.07
N ASP A 232 1.04 -15.76 -10.12
CA ASP A 232 2.34 -16.00 -10.75
C ASP A 232 3.51 -15.96 -9.77
N VAL A 233 4.32 -17.03 -9.75
CA VAL A 233 5.60 -17.08 -9.00
C VAL A 233 6.67 -16.12 -9.59
N SER A 234 6.32 -15.38 -10.66
CA SER A 234 7.10 -14.26 -11.18
C SER A 234 6.80 -12.92 -10.49
N GLU A 235 5.81 -12.87 -9.60
CA GLU A 235 5.53 -11.73 -8.70
C GLU A 235 5.99 -12.03 -7.25
N ILE A 236 6.74 -13.11 -7.03
CA ILE A 236 7.57 -13.27 -5.83
C ILE A 236 8.79 -12.35 -6.06
N GLY A 237 8.74 -11.14 -5.52
CA GLY A 237 9.74 -10.10 -5.77
C GLY A 237 9.34 -9.08 -6.84
N THR A 238 8.08 -8.65 -6.87
CA THR A 238 7.76 -7.26 -7.26
C THR A 238 7.46 -6.54 -5.95
N GLU A 239 8.43 -6.15 -5.11
CA GLU A 239 9.52 -5.20 -5.41
C GLU A 239 9.07 -4.20 -6.48
N ILE A 240 8.14 -3.34 -6.08
CA ILE A 240 8.13 -2.00 -6.64
C ILE A 240 9.42 -1.37 -6.11
N ASP A 241 10.48 -1.33 -6.92
CA ASP A 241 11.64 -0.46 -6.67
C ASP A 241 11.13 0.99 -6.61
N ASP A 242 11.01 1.50 -5.39
CA ASP A 242 10.65 2.87 -5.03
C ASP A 242 11.81 3.61 -4.33
N ASP A 243 12.96 2.96 -4.12
CA ASP A 243 14.21 3.62 -3.69
C ASP A 243 14.97 4.27 -4.87
N GLY A 244 14.54 3.99 -6.11
CA GLY A 244 14.85 4.74 -7.32
C GLY A 244 16.17 4.36 -7.97
N ASP A 245 16.73 3.20 -7.63
CA ASP A 245 18.04 2.75 -8.08
C ASP A 245 18.03 2.02 -9.44
N CYS A 246 16.86 1.64 -10.00
CA CYS A 246 16.76 0.93 -11.29
C CYS A 246 16.07 1.72 -12.43
N LEU A 247 16.33 3.02 -12.54
CA LEU A 247 15.85 3.83 -13.69
C LEU A 247 16.73 3.63 -14.95
N LEU A 248 16.35 2.69 -15.82
CA LEU A 248 16.84 2.46 -17.21
C LEU A 248 18.36 2.23 -17.43
N LEU A 249 19.21 2.56 -16.46
CA LEU A 249 20.66 2.40 -16.45
C LEU A 249 21.05 1.80 -15.11
N MET A 250 21.53 0.55 -15.13
CA MET A 250 21.96 -0.20 -13.95
C MET A 250 23.16 0.51 -13.28
N ASN A 251 22.90 1.32 -12.25
CA ASN A 251 23.92 1.99 -11.48
C ASN A 251 23.47 2.13 -10.02
N ASP A 252 24.22 1.53 -9.10
CA ASP A 252 24.05 1.61 -7.64
C ASP A 252 24.40 3.03 -7.16
N ASP A 253 23.43 3.94 -7.24
CA ASP A 253 23.61 5.37 -6.99
C ASP A 253 23.67 5.70 -5.48
N ASN A 254 23.13 4.83 -4.61
CA ASN A 254 23.26 4.96 -3.14
C ASN A 254 24.47 4.18 -2.56
N ASN A 255 25.16 3.39 -3.40
CA ASN A 255 26.40 2.66 -3.13
C ASN A 255 26.26 1.72 -1.92
N ASN A 256 25.07 1.12 -1.76
CA ASN A 256 24.75 0.17 -0.70
C ASN A 256 25.29 -1.25 -1.02
N GLY A 257 25.81 -1.46 -2.24
CA GLY A 257 26.42 -2.71 -2.67
C GLY A 257 25.43 -3.78 -3.11
N ILE A 258 24.15 -3.41 -3.29
CA ILE A 258 23.10 -4.26 -3.83
C ILE A 258 23.06 -4.04 -5.36
N PRO A 259 23.29 -5.08 -6.17
CA PRO A 259 23.28 -4.94 -7.63
C PRO A 259 21.84 -4.92 -8.18
N CYS A 260 21.53 -3.91 -9.02
CA CYS A 260 20.36 -3.86 -9.90
C CYS A 260 20.19 -5.12 -10.77
#